data_AF-A0A1E7L5A1-F1
#
_entry.id   AF-A0A1E7L5A1-F1
#
_cell.length_a   1.000
_cell.length_b   1.000
_cell.length_c   1.000
_cell.angle_alpha   90.00
_cell.angle_beta   90.00
_cell.angle_gamma   90.00
#
_symmetry.space_group_name_H-M   'P 1'
#
loop_
_entity.id
_entity.type
_entity.pdbx_description
1 polymer ?
#
loop_
_entity_poly.entity_id
_entity_poly.type
_entity_poly.pdbx_seq_one_letter_code
_entity_poly.pdbx_strand_id
1 'polypeptide(L)'
;MRSLSGRAAAARPAGTYTRILALDLVAQAKMQLKQGNLEHACGTWSRALDHMDGVHSARTSKALSGIRRDLTAYRSRGVRCAQELDDRAATLLHP
;
A
#
# COMPACT_ATOMS: atom_id res chain seq x y z
N MET A 1 13.70 45.50 5.90
CA MET A 1 13.79 44.04 6.13
C MET A 1 12.38 43.45 6.18
N ARG A 2 11.97 42.67 5.18
CA ARG A 2 10.98 41.61 5.36
C ARG A 2 11.17 40.59 4.25
N SER A 3 11.23 39.35 4.69
CA SER A 3 12.00 38.29 4.09
C SER A 3 11.50 37.87 2.72
N LEU A 4 12.47 37.55 1.86
CA LEU A 4 12.31 36.81 0.62
C LEU A 4 11.41 35.59 0.87
N SER A 5 10.31 35.48 0.11
CA SER A 5 9.59 34.22 -0.07
C SER A 5 10.55 33.22 -0.72
N GLY A 6 11.31 32.54 0.14
CA GLY A 6 12.23 31.49 -0.24
C GLY A 6 11.48 30.40 -0.98
N ARG A 7 12.00 30.06 -2.17
CA ARG A 7 11.58 28.97 -3.04
C ARG A 7 11.07 27.75 -2.26
N ALA A 8 9.77 27.50 -2.29
CA ALA A 8 9.19 26.22 -1.93
C ALA A 8 8.59 25.52 -3.17
N ALA A 9 9.33 25.54 -4.28
CA ALA A 9 8.88 25.03 -5.58
C ALA A 9 9.80 23.95 -6.19
N ALA A 10 10.66 23.29 -5.40
CA ALA A 10 11.57 22.26 -5.92
C ALA A 10 11.25 20.82 -5.47
N ALA A 11 10.25 20.62 -4.61
CA ALA A 11 9.82 19.29 -4.18
C ALA A 11 8.29 19.22 -4.08
N ARG A 12 7.58 19.31 -5.22
CA ARG A 12 6.27 18.64 -5.26
C ARG A 12 6.57 17.14 -5.30
N PRO A 13 6.26 16.41 -4.22
CA PRO A 13 7.23 15.56 -3.56
C PRO A 13 7.09 14.14 -4.08
N ALA A 14 8.19 13.48 -4.41
CA ALA A 14 8.19 12.08 -4.86
C ALA A 14 7.27 11.19 -4.00
N GLY A 15 7.26 11.38 -2.67
CA GLY A 15 6.37 10.64 -1.75
C GLY A 15 4.86 10.82 -1.97
N THR A 16 4.39 11.93 -2.54
CA THR A 16 2.96 12.09 -2.91
C THR A 16 2.63 11.29 -4.16
N TYR A 17 3.50 11.31 -5.16
CA TYR A 17 3.30 10.52 -6.38
C TYR A 17 3.36 9.02 -6.07
N THR A 18 4.36 8.59 -5.28
CA THR A 18 4.48 7.22 -4.80
C THR A 18 3.23 6.76 -4.05
N ARG A 19 2.66 7.60 -3.17
CA ARG A 19 1.41 7.29 -2.48
C ARG A 19 0.22 7.14 -3.42
N ILE A 20 0.09 8.01 -4.43
CA ILE A 20 -1.03 7.93 -5.39
C ILE A 20 -0.96 6.62 -6.16
N LEU A 21 0.21 6.25 -6.69
CA LEU A 21 0.40 4.97 -7.37
C LEU A 21 0.10 3.78 -6.45
N ALA A 22 0.57 3.82 -5.20
CA ALA A 22 0.30 2.76 -4.24
C ALA A 22 -1.20 2.57 -3.98
N LEU A 23 -1.95 3.68 -3.82
CA LEU A 23 -3.40 3.62 -3.59
C LEU A 23 -4.17 3.14 -4.83
N ASP A 24 -3.72 3.48 -6.03
CA ASP A 24 -4.29 2.99 -7.28
C ASP A 24 -4.12 1.47 -7.41
N LEU A 25 -2.90 0.96 -7.15
CA LEU A 25 -2.62 -0.48 -7.11
C LEU A 25 -3.49 -1.21 -6.08
N VAL A 26 -3.72 -0.61 -4.89
CA VAL A 26 -4.64 -1.18 -3.90
C VAL A 26 -6.06 -1.29 -4.44
N ALA A 27 -6.56 -0.27 -5.13
CA ALA A 27 -7.88 -0.29 -5.73
C ALA A 27 -7.97 -1.35 -6.85
N GLN A 28 -6.95 -1.45 -7.70
CA GLN A 28 -6.86 -2.45 -8.76
C GLN A 28 -6.87 -3.88 -8.21
N ALA A 29 -6.05 -4.17 -7.21
CA ALA A 29 -5.98 -5.48 -6.57
C ALA A 29 -7.31 -5.88 -5.91
N LYS A 30 -8.05 -4.91 -5.32
CA LYS A 30 -9.40 -5.17 -4.80
C LYS A 30 -10.38 -5.59 -5.90
N MET A 31 -10.27 -5.01 -7.10
CA MET A 31 -11.10 -5.43 -8.22
C MET A 31 -10.73 -6.84 -8.69
N GLN A 32 -9.43 -7.15 -8.78
CA GLN A 32 -8.94 -8.50 -9.11
C GLN A 32 -9.45 -9.53 -8.10
N LEU A 33 -9.37 -9.23 -6.80
CA LEU A 33 -9.87 -10.12 -5.75
C LEU A 33 -11.39 -10.36 -5.86
N LYS A 34 -12.18 -9.31 -6.12
CA LYS A 34 -13.63 -9.42 -6.34
C LYS A 34 -13.99 -10.30 -7.54
N GLN A 35 -13.11 -10.41 -8.53
CA GLN A 35 -13.26 -11.29 -9.68
C GLN A 35 -12.77 -12.73 -9.41
N GLY A 36 -12.30 -13.03 -8.19
CA GLY A 36 -11.75 -14.34 -7.83
C GLY A 36 -10.26 -14.51 -8.17
N ASN A 37 -9.59 -13.47 -8.68
CA ASN A 37 -8.20 -13.52 -9.12
C ASN A 37 -7.23 -13.24 -7.95
N LEU A 38 -7.24 -14.11 -6.94
CA LEU A 38 -6.49 -13.92 -5.68
C LEU A 38 -4.98 -13.75 -5.90
N GLU A 39 -4.35 -14.63 -6.69
CA GLU A 39 -2.90 -14.58 -6.90
C GLU A 39 -2.47 -13.29 -7.61
N HIS A 40 -3.25 -12.87 -8.62
CA HIS A 40 -3.02 -11.60 -9.31
C HIS A 40 -3.21 -10.40 -8.37
N ALA A 41 -4.24 -10.44 -7.52
CA ALA A 41 -4.44 -9.45 -6.46
C ALA A 41 -3.25 -9.38 -5.51
N CYS A 42 -2.72 -10.54 -5.09
CA CYS A 42 -1.55 -10.60 -4.21
C CYS A 42 -0.30 -9.99 -4.87
N GLY A 43 -0.07 -10.27 -6.16
CA GLY A 43 1.03 -9.66 -6.92
C GLY A 43 0.88 -8.13 -7.06
N THR A 44 -0.34 -7.64 -7.32
CA THR A 44 -0.61 -6.21 -7.41
C THR A 44 -0.46 -5.51 -6.06
N TRP A 45 -0.94 -6.12 -4.98
CA TRP A 45 -0.74 -5.60 -3.62
C TRP A 45 0.73 -5.63 -3.20
N SER A 46 1.50 -6.66 -3.58
CA SER A 46 2.96 -6.68 -3.35
C SER A 46 3.62 -5.41 -3.90
N ARG A 47 3.33 -5.06 -5.15
CA ARG A 47 3.84 -3.81 -5.77
C ARG A 47 3.37 -2.57 -5.04
N ALA A 48 2.13 -2.57 -4.54
CA ALA A 48 1.63 -1.48 -3.72
C ALA A 48 2.43 -1.34 -2.41
N LEU A 49 2.78 -2.45 -1.75
CA LEU A 49 3.61 -2.45 -0.55
C LEU A 49 5.02 -1.89 -0.82
N ASP A 50 5.63 -2.23 -1.96
CA ASP A 50 6.95 -1.72 -2.35
C ASP A 50 6.94 -0.18 -2.49
N HIS A 51 5.83 0.40 -2.96
CA HIS A 51 5.66 1.86 -3.00
C HIS A 51 5.31 2.46 -1.64
N MET A 52 4.74 1.69 -0.71
CA MET A 52 4.40 2.17 0.64
C MET A 52 5.59 2.14 1.60
N ASP A 53 6.65 1.41 1.25
CA ASP A 53 7.86 1.34 2.07
C ASP A 53 8.48 2.72 2.30
N GLY A 54 8.84 3.01 3.54
CA GLY A 54 9.28 4.33 4.00
C GLY A 54 8.22 5.45 3.98
N VAL A 55 6.96 5.19 3.61
CA VAL A 55 5.88 6.20 3.58
C VAL A 55 4.98 6.11 4.81
N HIS A 56 5.39 6.79 5.88
CA HIS A 56 4.61 6.87 7.12
C HIS A 56 3.46 7.88 7.00
N SER A 57 2.22 7.39 6.80
CA SER A 57 1.04 8.24 6.81
C SER A 57 -0.21 7.47 7.23
N ALA A 58 -1.18 8.16 7.84
CA ALA A 58 -2.46 7.55 8.24
C ALA A 58 -3.19 6.86 7.06
N ARG A 59 -3.03 7.37 5.82
CA ARG A 59 -3.59 6.74 4.62
C ARG A 59 -2.87 5.43 4.27
N THR A 60 -1.55 5.40 4.39
CA THR A 60 -0.75 4.17 4.21
C THR A 60 -1.20 3.11 5.22
N SER A 61 -1.24 3.45 6.52
CA SER A 61 -1.65 2.53 7.57
C SER A 61 -3.08 2.01 7.37
N LYS A 62 -4.00 2.87 6.91
CA LYS A 62 -5.37 2.47 6.56
C LYS A 62 -5.41 1.50 5.37
N ALA A 63 -4.59 1.73 4.35
CA ALA A 63 -4.49 0.84 3.19
C ALA A 63 -3.95 -0.53 3.60
N LEU A 64 -2.83 -0.58 4.34
CA LEU A 64 -2.25 -1.82 4.87
C LEU A 64 -3.26 -2.61 5.72
N SER A 65 -3.92 -1.95 6.67
CA SER A 65 -4.96 -2.59 7.50
C SER A 65 -6.14 -3.12 6.67
N GLY A 66 -6.48 -2.43 5.58
CA GLY A 66 -7.50 -2.87 4.62
C GLY A 66 -7.09 -4.14 3.87
N ILE A 67 -5.87 -4.20 3.35
CA ILE A 67 -5.31 -5.38 2.68
C ILE A 67 -5.36 -6.59 3.62
N ARG A 68 -4.86 -6.44 4.85
CA ARG A 68 -4.86 -7.51 5.86
C ARG A 68 -6.24 -8.05 6.17
N ARG A 69 -7.24 -7.17 6.22
CA ARG A 69 -8.65 -7.54 6.39
C ARG A 69 -9.16 -8.35 5.21
N ASP A 70 -8.90 -7.90 3.99
CA ASP A 70 -9.33 -8.58 2.76
C ASP A 70 -8.70 -9.98 2.62
N LEU A 71 -7.49 -10.18 3.15
CA LEU A 71 -6.77 -11.47 3.13
C LEU A 71 -7.18 -12.46 4.24
N THR A 72 -7.93 -12.02 5.26
CA THR A 72 -8.17 -12.82 6.48
C THR A 72 -8.77 -14.21 6.18
N ALA A 73 -9.77 -14.28 5.30
CA ALA A 73 -10.41 -15.55 4.95
C ALA A 73 -9.51 -16.50 4.14
N TYR A 74 -8.53 -15.96 3.42
CA TYR A 74 -7.57 -16.77 2.63
C TYR A 74 -6.45 -17.29 3.51
N ARG A 75 -6.02 -16.50 4.49
CA ARG A 75 -5.04 -16.93 5.49
C ARG A 75 -5.55 -18.06 6.37
N SER A 76 -6.82 -17.99 6.81
CA SER A 76 -7.43 -19.06 7.60
C SER A 76 -7.55 -20.38 6.82
N ARG A 77 -7.56 -20.31 5.49
CA ARG A 77 -7.54 -21.47 4.58
C ARG A 77 -6.13 -21.96 4.22
N GLY A 78 -5.08 -21.33 4.74
CA GLY A 78 -3.70 -21.72 4.46
C GLY A 78 -3.16 -21.28 3.10
N VAL A 79 -3.77 -20.28 2.45
CA VAL A 79 -3.30 -19.82 1.15
C VAL A 79 -1.98 -19.06 1.30
N ARG A 80 -0.90 -19.60 0.72
CA ARG A 80 0.46 -19.09 0.87
C ARG A 80 0.62 -17.62 0.47
N CYS A 81 0.19 -17.23 -0.74
CA CYS A 81 0.37 -15.85 -1.21
C CYS A 81 -0.35 -14.81 -0.33
N ALA A 82 -1.46 -15.20 0.32
CA ALA A 82 -2.19 -14.35 1.26
C ALA A 82 -1.47 -14.25 2.62
N GLN A 83 -0.79 -15.31 3.07
CA GLN A 83 0.00 -15.31 4.29
C GLN A 83 1.24 -14.42 4.14
N GLU A 84 2.04 -14.68 3.10
CA GLU A 84 3.26 -13.90 2.80
C GLU A 84 2.96 -12.40 2.66
N LEU A 85 1.85 -12.06 2.00
CA LEU A 85 1.46 -10.67 1.83
C LEU A 85 0.98 -10.02 3.14
N ASP A 86 0.26 -10.73 4.02
CA ASP A 86 -0.10 -10.17 5.33
C ASP A 86 1.11 -9.95 6.22
N ASP A 87 2.07 -10.88 6.22
CA ASP A 87 3.29 -10.76 7.02
C ASP A 87 4.09 -9.52 6.61
N ARG A 88 4.21 -9.28 5.30
CA ARG A 88 4.80 -8.04 4.77
C ARG A 88 4.01 -6.80 5.18
N ALA A 89 2.68 -6.83 5.06
CA ALA A 89 1.85 -5.69 5.46
C ALA A 89 1.90 -5.43 6.97
N ALA A 90 2.04 -6.47 7.80
CA ALA A 90 2.20 -6.37 9.25
C ALA A 90 3.53 -5.72 9.61
N THR A 91 4.62 -6.11 8.94
CA THR A 91 5.95 -5.51 9.11
C THR A 91 5.92 -4.01 8.82
N LEU A 92 5.25 -3.58 7.75
CA LEU A 92 5.12 -2.16 7.41
C LEU A 92 4.23 -1.34 8.37
N LEU A 93 3.32 -2.00 9.10
CA LEU A 93 2.47 -1.36 10.10
C LEU A 93 3.16 -1.18 11.46
N HIS A 94 4.08 -2.11 11.77
CA HIS A 94 4.84 -2.16 13.01
C HIS A 94 6.34 -2.25 12.68
N PRO A 95 6.92 -1.18 12.10
CA PRO A 95 8.34 -1.16 11.77
C PRO A 95 9.23 -1.19 13.03
#